data_AF-A0A7M7P0T3-F1
#
_entry.id   AF-A0A7M7P0T3-F1
#
_cell.length_a   1.000
_cell.length_b   1.000
_cell.length_c   1.000
_cell.angle_alpha   90.00
_cell.angle_beta   90.00
_cell.angle_gamma   90.00
#
_symmetry.space_group_name_H-M   'P 1'
#
loop_
_entity.id
_entity.type
_entity.pdbx_description
1 polymer ?
#
loop_
_entity_poly.entity_id
_entity_poly.type
_entity_poly.pdbx_seq_one_letter_code
_entity_poly.pdbx_strand_id
1 'polypeptide(L)'
;MVTVEVGQRVVRSTSWTWRDQDGGEGHLGTVVKLKDQDPQEPIPTGWAKVRWDNGYGNKYHVGSGGSYDLALFDNAPAGASGTVLDICPFSERPRSGVTVCWTQSKQVITHRVGFDGKMDLKYTTAGTGIGYYATHLPVLGKEVGLKVGDLVAITLDSETLHSMQQKEGSEWLPEMGNLYGKVAKVTGIDSSGFAEVTYPEKEKKPLTFNPDVLNKVWSEVLRHFLL
;
A
#
# COMPACT_ATOMS: atom_id res chain seq x y z
N MET A 1 -9.41 0.91 7.19
CA MET A 1 -9.06 2.35 7.11
C MET A 1 -7.65 2.51 7.67
N VAL A 2 -6.76 3.25 7.00
CA VAL A 2 -5.43 3.55 7.60
C VAL A 2 -5.62 4.62 8.68
N THR A 3 -5.32 4.27 9.93
CA THR A 3 -5.45 5.18 11.07
C THR A 3 -4.39 6.27 11.02
N VAL A 4 -4.80 7.51 11.29
CA VAL A 4 -3.88 8.66 11.44
C VAL A 4 -3.28 8.64 12.84
N GLU A 5 -1.96 8.56 12.92
CA GLU A 5 -1.21 8.51 14.17
C GLU A 5 -0.13 9.60 14.19
N VAL A 6 0.09 10.20 15.37
CA VAL A 6 1.17 11.16 15.56
C VAL A 6 2.52 10.47 15.37
N GLY A 7 3.43 11.12 14.66
CA GLY A 7 4.76 10.60 14.34
C GLY A 7 4.85 9.95 12.97
N GLN A 8 3.71 9.64 12.32
CA GLN A 8 3.70 9.11 10.96
C GLN A 8 4.39 10.05 9.99
N ARG A 9 5.25 9.50 9.13
CA ARG A 9 5.86 10.25 8.02
C ARG A 9 4.94 10.17 6.82
N VAL A 10 4.76 11.30 6.15
CA VAL A 10 3.82 11.45 5.03
C VAL A 10 4.45 12.22 3.87
N VAL A 11 3.89 12.03 2.69
CA VAL A 11 4.14 12.80 1.47
C VAL A 11 2.81 13.33 0.93
N ARG A 12 2.84 14.28 -0.02
CA ARG A 12 1.66 14.61 -0.82
C ARG A 12 1.10 13.36 -1.52
N SER A 13 -0.22 13.23 -1.58
CA SER A 13 -0.91 12.19 -2.36
C SER A 13 -1.09 12.60 -3.83
N THR A 14 -1.66 11.71 -4.64
CA THR A 14 -2.03 12.00 -6.04
C THR A 14 -3.17 13.02 -6.18
N SER A 15 -3.99 13.23 -5.14
CA SER A 15 -5.09 14.22 -5.13
C SER A 15 -4.71 15.54 -4.45
N TRP A 16 -3.43 15.77 -4.20
CA TRP A 16 -2.92 16.99 -3.59
C TRP A 16 -3.18 18.24 -4.44
N THR A 17 -3.70 19.30 -3.82
CA THR A 17 -4.01 20.58 -4.48
C THR A 17 -3.34 21.80 -3.83
N TRP A 18 -2.45 21.57 -2.86
CA TRP A 18 -1.90 22.63 -2.00
C TRP A 18 -0.56 23.22 -2.48
N ARG A 19 -0.30 23.20 -3.80
CA ARG A 19 0.95 23.68 -4.42
C ARG A 19 2.18 23.07 -3.73
N ASP A 20 3.30 23.78 -3.61
CA ASP A 20 4.53 23.25 -2.99
C ASP A 20 4.68 23.61 -1.51
N GLN A 21 3.57 23.60 -0.75
CA GLN A 21 3.62 23.83 0.70
C GLN A 21 4.50 22.80 1.45
N ASP A 22 4.59 21.58 0.93
CA ASP A 22 5.47 20.51 1.38
C ASP A 22 6.93 20.63 0.88
N GLY A 23 7.21 21.57 -0.02
CA GLY A 23 8.54 21.75 -0.63
C GLY A 23 8.71 21.11 -2.02
N GLY A 24 7.66 20.51 -2.57
CA GLY A 24 7.71 19.82 -3.88
C GLY A 24 7.41 18.33 -3.75
N GLU A 25 7.07 17.69 -4.86
CA GLU A 25 6.76 16.26 -4.88
C GLU A 25 7.91 15.41 -4.28
N GLY A 26 7.55 14.46 -3.42
CA GLY A 26 8.49 13.59 -2.71
C GLY A 26 9.10 14.16 -1.42
N HIS A 27 8.79 15.41 -1.06
CA HIS A 27 9.20 15.97 0.23
C HIS A 27 8.37 15.42 1.38
N LEU A 28 9.03 15.24 2.52
CA LEU A 28 8.47 14.54 3.66
C LEU A 28 7.96 15.49 4.73
N GLY A 29 6.92 15.05 5.41
CA GLY A 29 6.40 15.69 6.61
C GLY A 29 6.07 14.67 7.68
N THR A 30 5.90 15.16 8.90
CA THR A 30 5.52 14.38 10.07
C THR A 30 4.13 14.79 10.53
N VAL A 31 3.23 13.83 10.72
CA VAL A 31 1.96 14.05 11.43
C VAL A 31 2.28 14.43 12.86
N VAL A 32 1.89 15.63 13.29
CA VAL A 32 2.22 16.15 14.62
C VAL A 32 0.97 16.27 15.48
N LYS A 33 1.10 15.94 16.77
CA LYS A 33 0.12 16.38 17.75
C LYS A 33 0.20 17.90 17.83
N LEU A 34 -0.93 18.57 17.95
CA LEU A 34 -0.91 19.89 18.58
C LEU A 34 -0.33 19.66 19.98
N LYS A 35 0.71 20.42 20.37
CA LYS A 35 1.16 20.44 21.77
C LYS A 35 -0.09 20.65 22.62
N ASP A 36 -0.22 19.92 23.73
CA ASP A 36 -1.47 19.63 24.45
C ASP A 36 -2.39 20.80 24.83
N GLN A 37 -2.09 22.06 24.48
CA GLN A 37 -2.99 23.21 24.60
C GLN A 37 -2.82 24.19 23.44
N ASP A 38 -3.66 24.05 22.41
CA ASP A 38 -4.30 25.22 21.81
C ASP A 38 -5.82 24.94 21.77
N PRO A 39 -6.55 25.32 22.84
CA PRO A 39 -7.98 25.01 23.00
C PRO A 39 -8.89 25.64 21.96
N GLN A 40 -8.40 26.57 21.13
CA GLN A 40 -9.25 27.28 20.16
C GLN A 40 -9.47 26.53 18.85
N GLU A 41 -8.63 25.55 18.49
CA GLU A 41 -8.78 24.84 17.22
C GLU A 41 -8.49 23.33 17.29
N PRO A 42 -9.46 22.53 17.79
CA PRO A 42 -9.43 21.09 17.55
C PRO A 42 -9.29 20.80 16.04
N ILE A 43 -8.48 19.80 15.69
CA ILE A 43 -8.40 19.34 14.29
C ILE A 43 -9.77 18.74 13.95
N PRO A 44 -10.48 19.26 12.93
CA PRO A 44 -11.78 18.70 12.57
C PRO A 44 -11.66 17.24 12.14
N THR A 45 -12.73 16.47 12.31
CA THR A 45 -12.78 15.09 11.83
C THR A 45 -12.44 15.02 10.33
N GLY A 46 -11.58 14.07 9.95
CA GLY A 46 -11.12 13.92 8.56
C GLY A 46 -9.99 14.89 8.16
N TRP A 47 -9.31 15.51 9.12
CA TRP A 47 -8.11 16.32 8.91
C TRP A 47 -6.91 15.82 9.71
N ALA A 48 -5.70 16.09 9.22
CA ALA A 48 -4.43 15.81 9.91
C ALA A 48 -3.51 17.03 9.85
N LYS A 49 -2.80 17.34 10.95
CA LYS A 49 -1.78 18.40 10.98
C LYS A 49 -0.40 17.80 10.68
N VAL A 50 0.28 18.40 9.72
CA VAL A 50 1.61 17.97 9.28
C VAL A 50 2.61 19.09 9.49
N ARG A 51 3.80 18.72 9.97
CA ARG A 51 5.02 19.55 9.93
C ARG A 51 5.91 18.98 8.82
N TRP A 52 6.10 19.72 7.74
CA TRP A 52 7.01 19.38 6.65
C TRP A 52 8.46 19.63 7.06
N ASP A 53 9.39 18.88 6.45
CA ASP A 53 10.82 18.97 6.74
C ASP A 53 11.43 20.32 6.35
N ASN A 54 10.81 21.01 5.40
CA ASN A 54 11.14 22.40 5.04
C ASN A 54 10.75 23.42 6.14
N GLY A 55 10.17 22.96 7.25
CA GLY A 55 9.73 23.76 8.39
C GLY A 55 8.30 24.26 8.32
N TYR A 56 7.65 24.19 7.15
CA TYR A 56 6.27 24.59 6.95
C TYR A 56 5.30 23.63 7.67
N GLY A 57 4.15 24.11 8.10
CA GLY A 57 3.16 23.25 8.76
C GLY A 57 1.74 23.72 8.53
N ASN A 58 0.84 22.78 8.22
CA ASN A 58 -0.57 23.06 7.94
C ASN A 58 -1.44 21.84 8.24
N LYS A 59 -2.76 22.00 8.08
CA LYS A 59 -3.76 20.93 8.16
C LYS A 59 -4.14 20.48 6.74
N TYR A 60 -4.32 19.17 6.56
CA TYR A 60 -4.63 18.55 5.26
C TYR A 60 -5.75 17.53 5.40
N HIS A 61 -6.49 17.26 4.32
CA HIS A 61 -7.61 16.33 4.33
C HIS A 61 -7.12 14.87 4.38
N VAL A 62 -7.74 14.09 5.24
CA VAL A 62 -7.57 12.64 5.38
C VAL A 62 -8.94 11.95 5.41
N GLY A 63 -9.88 12.49 4.63
CA GLY A 63 -11.26 12.02 4.53
C GLY A 63 -12.33 13.12 4.60
N SER A 64 -11.97 14.35 4.99
CA SER A 64 -12.94 15.45 5.00
C SER A 64 -13.38 15.81 3.58
N GLY A 65 -14.69 15.86 3.35
CA GLY A 65 -15.27 16.08 2.02
C GLY A 65 -14.90 15.00 0.99
N GLY A 66 -14.45 13.81 1.42
CA GLY A 66 -13.95 12.75 0.53
C GLY A 66 -12.56 13.01 -0.05
N SER A 67 -11.86 14.05 0.42
CA SER A 67 -10.52 14.42 -0.05
C SER A 67 -9.43 13.79 0.82
N TYR A 68 -8.34 13.40 0.16
CA TYR A 68 -7.19 12.73 0.78
C TYR A 68 -5.90 13.34 0.25
N ASP A 69 -5.31 14.26 0.98
CA ASP A 69 -4.15 15.03 0.54
C ASP A 69 -2.81 14.33 0.85
N LEU A 70 -2.81 13.34 1.75
CA LEU A 70 -1.59 12.73 2.28
C LEU A 70 -1.51 11.24 1.96
N ALA A 71 -0.32 10.77 1.60
CA ALA A 71 0.01 9.35 1.54
C ALA A 71 1.02 9.01 2.65
N LEU A 72 0.85 7.83 3.25
CA LEU A 72 1.76 7.35 4.28
C LEU A 72 3.11 7.01 3.64
N PHE A 73 4.18 7.53 4.22
CA PHE A 73 5.54 7.34 3.74
C PHE A 73 6.35 6.35 4.59
N ASP A 74 6.32 6.50 5.93
CA ASP A 74 7.15 5.68 6.83
C ASP A 74 6.66 5.70 8.30
N ASN A 75 7.00 4.67 9.07
CA ASN A 75 6.97 4.64 10.54
C ASN A 75 8.31 4.16 11.17
N ALA A 76 9.39 4.06 10.39
CA ALA A 76 10.71 3.66 10.84
C ALA A 76 11.62 4.85 11.22
N PRO A 77 12.60 4.63 12.11
CA PRO A 77 13.51 5.68 12.55
C PRO A 77 14.46 6.12 11.42
N ALA A 78 14.61 7.44 11.27
CA ALA A 78 15.42 8.06 10.22
C ALA A 78 16.94 7.80 10.40
N GLY A 79 17.64 7.56 9.28
CA GLY A 79 19.11 7.73 9.17
C GLY A 79 19.95 6.48 8.88
N ALA A 80 19.37 5.28 8.88
CA ALA A 80 20.08 4.04 8.54
C ALA A 80 19.81 3.65 7.08
N SER A 81 20.81 3.06 6.41
CA SER A 81 20.70 2.46 5.06
C SER A 81 21.19 1.02 5.08
N GLY A 82 20.63 0.17 4.23
CA GLY A 82 20.97 -1.25 4.17
C GLY A 82 20.62 -1.89 2.82
N THR A 83 21.06 -3.14 2.63
CA THR A 83 20.79 -3.94 1.44
C THR A 83 19.67 -4.93 1.73
N VAL A 84 18.68 -5.00 0.83
CA VAL A 84 17.63 -6.02 0.87
C VAL A 84 18.26 -7.39 0.60
N LEU A 85 18.03 -8.33 1.51
CA LEU A 85 18.46 -9.73 1.36
C LEU A 85 17.33 -10.61 0.85
N ASP A 86 16.11 -10.40 1.34
CA ASP A 86 14.97 -11.26 1.03
C ASP A 86 13.63 -10.53 1.19
N ILE A 87 12.65 -10.95 0.40
CA ILE A 87 11.23 -10.60 0.56
C ILE A 87 10.57 -11.79 1.25
N CYS A 88 10.21 -11.60 2.52
CA CYS A 88 9.78 -12.68 3.39
C CYS A 88 8.43 -12.38 4.04
N PRO A 89 7.79 -13.38 4.71
CA PRO A 89 6.65 -13.11 5.56
C PRO A 89 7.04 -12.18 6.72
N PHE A 90 6.16 -11.24 7.08
CA PHE A 90 6.22 -10.60 8.40
C PHE A 90 5.14 -11.23 9.26
N SER A 91 5.54 -11.96 10.31
CA SER A 91 4.62 -12.87 11.02
C SER A 91 3.96 -13.85 10.04
N GLU A 92 2.63 -14.00 10.08
CA GLU A 92 1.91 -14.99 9.28
C GLU A 92 1.63 -14.56 7.83
N ARG A 93 1.72 -13.25 7.53
CA ARG A 93 1.36 -12.71 6.22
C ARG A 93 2.52 -12.86 5.22
N PRO A 94 2.33 -13.54 4.08
CA PRO A 94 3.37 -13.68 3.06
C PRO A 94 3.75 -12.34 2.44
N ARG A 95 5.03 -12.21 2.02
CA ARG A 95 5.56 -11.06 1.28
C ARG A 95 5.25 -9.68 1.89
N SER A 96 4.95 -9.64 3.18
CA SER A 96 4.63 -8.42 3.91
C SER A 96 5.81 -7.91 4.75
N GLY A 97 6.98 -8.56 4.60
CA GLY A 97 8.22 -8.22 5.25
C GLY A 97 9.40 -8.21 4.30
N VAL A 98 10.43 -7.45 4.68
CA VAL A 98 11.71 -7.42 3.96
C VAL A 98 12.83 -7.54 4.97
N THR A 99 13.72 -8.50 4.75
CA THR A 99 14.94 -8.67 5.54
C THR A 99 16.03 -7.76 4.97
N VAL A 100 16.55 -6.86 5.81
CA VAL A 100 17.58 -5.88 5.44
C VAL A 100 18.84 -6.13 6.24
N CYS A 101 19.98 -6.13 5.57
CA CYS A 101 21.30 -6.02 6.18
C CYS A 101 21.72 -4.54 6.26
N TRP A 102 21.75 -3.98 7.46
CA TRP A 102 22.07 -2.56 7.68
C TRP A 102 23.57 -2.30 7.54
N THR A 103 23.93 -1.32 6.71
CA THR A 103 25.32 -1.07 6.29
C THR A 103 26.24 -0.71 7.46
N GLN A 104 25.77 0.13 8.38
CA GLN A 104 26.56 0.67 9.49
C GLN A 104 26.62 -0.30 10.67
N SER A 105 25.48 -0.85 11.10
CA SER A 105 25.40 -1.75 12.26
C SER A 105 25.73 -3.21 11.94
N LYS A 106 25.73 -3.59 10.65
CA LYS A 106 25.80 -4.98 10.17
C LYS A 106 24.68 -5.90 10.67
N GLN A 107 23.65 -5.34 11.30
CA GLN A 107 22.52 -6.10 11.78
C GLN A 107 21.62 -6.52 10.61
N VAL A 108 21.10 -7.74 10.70
CA VAL A 108 20.09 -8.26 9.79
C VAL A 108 18.74 -8.21 10.52
N ILE A 109 17.82 -7.39 10.02
CA ILE A 109 16.52 -7.16 10.66
C ILE A 109 15.42 -7.26 9.60
N THR A 110 14.34 -7.94 9.94
CA THR A 110 13.12 -8.00 9.13
C THR A 110 12.18 -6.87 9.51
N HIS A 111 11.73 -6.11 8.52
CA HIS A 111 10.86 -4.95 8.67
C HIS A 111 9.55 -5.16 7.92
N ARG A 112 8.48 -4.46 8.33
CA ARG A 112 7.19 -4.53 7.65
C ARG A 112 7.26 -3.77 6.33
N VAL A 113 6.79 -4.40 5.27
CA VAL A 113 6.58 -3.77 3.97
C VAL A 113 5.23 -4.26 3.46
N GLY A 114 4.16 -3.64 3.95
CA GLY A 114 2.77 -3.96 3.63
C GLY A 114 2.00 -4.67 4.76
N PHE A 115 2.67 -5.19 5.80
CA PHE A 115 2.00 -5.82 6.94
C PHE A 115 1.13 -4.81 7.70
N ASP A 116 -0.18 -5.05 7.78
CA ASP A 116 -1.19 -4.12 8.30
C ASP A 116 -1.10 -2.71 7.65
N GLY A 117 -0.69 -2.64 6.39
CA GLY A 117 -0.50 -1.39 5.65
C GLY A 117 0.72 -0.58 6.10
N LYS A 118 1.62 -1.15 6.91
CA LYS A 118 2.82 -0.47 7.41
C LYS A 118 4.01 -0.67 6.47
N MET A 119 4.68 0.42 6.15
CA MET A 119 5.94 0.45 5.42
C MET A 119 7.00 1.01 6.36
N ASP A 120 7.92 0.15 6.77
CA ASP A 120 9.03 0.49 7.68
C ASP A 120 10.33 0.79 6.90
N LEU A 121 10.31 0.76 5.56
CA LEU A 121 11.50 0.93 4.74
C LEU A 121 11.22 1.85 3.54
N LYS A 122 12.21 2.68 3.21
CA LYS A 122 12.28 3.45 1.95
C LYS A 122 13.39 2.88 1.08
N TYR A 123 13.09 2.53 -0.17
CA TYR A 123 14.15 2.25 -1.14
C TYR A 123 14.79 3.57 -1.59
N THR A 124 16.12 3.59 -1.70
CA THR A 124 16.89 4.74 -2.20
C THR A 124 17.45 4.48 -3.59
N THR A 125 17.77 3.22 -3.88
CA THR A 125 18.26 2.74 -5.18
C THR A 125 17.50 1.46 -5.50
N ALA A 126 17.02 1.33 -6.74
CA ALA A 126 16.41 0.09 -7.18
C ALA A 126 17.46 -1.04 -7.16
N GLY A 127 17.16 -2.12 -6.45
CA GLY A 127 17.87 -3.38 -6.67
C GLY A 127 17.43 -4.00 -8.00
N THR A 128 18.15 -5.02 -8.48
CA THR A 128 17.75 -5.85 -9.64
C THR A 128 16.55 -6.76 -9.35
N GLY A 129 15.87 -6.55 -8.20
CA GLY A 129 14.75 -7.36 -7.74
C GLY A 129 13.42 -6.98 -8.38
N ILE A 130 12.38 -7.72 -7.98
CA ILE A 130 11.02 -7.62 -8.49
C ILE A 130 10.48 -6.21 -8.16
N GLY A 131 10.12 -5.44 -9.19
CA GLY A 131 9.55 -4.10 -9.02
C GLY A 131 8.25 -4.11 -8.21
N TYR A 132 8.01 -3.05 -7.44
CA TYR A 132 6.73 -2.83 -6.78
C TYR A 132 6.08 -1.56 -7.34
N TYR A 133 4.75 -1.51 -7.35
CA TYR A 133 4.02 -0.36 -7.89
C TYR A 133 3.92 0.74 -6.84
N ALA A 134 4.57 1.88 -7.08
CA ALA A 134 4.48 3.05 -6.20
C ALA A 134 3.03 3.54 -5.98
N THR A 135 2.14 3.28 -6.95
CA THR A 135 0.70 3.58 -6.88
C THR A 135 -0.09 2.65 -5.94
N HIS A 136 0.53 1.60 -5.39
CA HIS A 136 -0.10 0.66 -4.46
C HIS A 136 0.20 1.01 -3.00
N LEU A 137 0.92 2.11 -2.74
CA LEU A 137 1.06 2.63 -1.38
C LEU A 137 -0.33 3.02 -0.83
N PRO A 138 -0.65 2.60 0.40
CA PRO A 138 -1.96 2.91 0.99
C PRO A 138 -2.09 4.41 1.25
N VAL A 139 -3.14 5.01 0.66
CA VAL A 139 -3.51 6.40 0.92
C VAL A 139 -4.03 6.52 2.36
N LEU A 140 -3.48 7.48 3.11
CA LEU A 140 -3.80 7.63 4.53
C LEU A 140 -5.28 8.00 4.71
N GLY A 141 -6.00 7.35 5.62
CA GLY A 141 -7.44 7.55 5.85
C GLY A 141 -8.37 6.89 4.82
N LYS A 142 -7.85 6.33 3.71
CA LYS A 142 -8.68 5.60 2.74
C LYS A 142 -8.93 4.17 3.24
N GLU A 143 -10.09 3.61 2.91
CA GLU A 143 -10.31 2.17 3.10
C GLU A 143 -9.34 1.38 2.22
N VAL A 144 -8.62 0.47 2.85
CA VAL A 144 -7.70 -0.48 2.23
C VAL A 144 -8.46 -1.79 2.17
N GLY A 145 -8.77 -2.25 0.95
CA GLY A 145 -9.56 -3.45 0.72
C GLY A 145 -10.13 -3.50 -0.69
N LEU A 146 -10.34 -4.72 -1.19
CA LEU A 146 -11.08 -4.94 -2.42
C LEU A 146 -12.57 -4.68 -2.17
N LYS A 147 -13.27 -4.21 -3.18
CA LYS A 147 -14.73 -4.11 -3.20
C LYS A 147 -15.29 -4.63 -4.51
N VAL A 148 -16.55 -5.05 -4.46
CA VAL A 148 -17.30 -5.43 -5.67
C VAL A 148 -17.25 -4.28 -6.68
N GLY A 149 -16.90 -4.62 -7.92
CA GLY A 149 -16.73 -3.68 -9.02
C GLY A 149 -15.28 -3.26 -9.29
N ASP A 150 -14.34 -3.50 -8.37
CA ASP A 150 -12.93 -3.22 -8.60
C ASP A 150 -12.37 -4.05 -9.77
N LEU A 151 -11.49 -3.43 -10.57
CA LEU A 151 -10.67 -4.16 -11.53
C LEU A 151 -9.40 -4.62 -10.83
N VAL A 152 -9.00 -5.87 -11.10
CA VAL A 152 -7.84 -6.49 -10.47
C VAL A 152 -7.05 -7.31 -11.49
N ALA A 153 -5.77 -7.54 -11.21
CA ALA A 153 -4.91 -8.42 -12.00
C ALA A 153 -4.00 -9.24 -11.08
N ILE A 154 -3.60 -10.42 -11.54
CA ILE A 154 -2.54 -11.21 -10.90
C ILE A 154 -1.21 -10.84 -11.53
N THR A 155 -0.24 -10.48 -10.71
CA THR A 155 1.12 -10.14 -11.15
C THR A 155 2.18 -11.01 -10.47
N LEU A 156 1.74 -12.10 -9.84
CA LEU A 156 2.59 -13.10 -9.19
C LEU A 156 2.86 -14.23 -10.18
N ASP A 157 4.09 -14.75 -10.21
CA ASP A 157 4.40 -15.99 -10.93
C ASP A 157 3.59 -17.16 -10.37
N SER A 158 3.47 -18.24 -11.16
CA SER A 158 2.60 -19.36 -10.82
C SER A 158 2.97 -20.05 -9.51
N GLU A 159 4.26 -20.12 -9.15
CA GLU A 159 4.71 -20.78 -7.93
C GLU A 159 4.33 -19.95 -6.69
N THR A 160 4.63 -18.66 -6.74
CA THR A 160 4.23 -17.71 -5.69
C THR A 160 2.72 -17.65 -5.54
N LEU A 161 1.98 -17.54 -6.64
CA LEU A 161 0.51 -17.52 -6.64
C LEU A 161 -0.06 -18.78 -5.98
N HIS A 162 0.47 -19.96 -6.32
CA HIS A 162 0.03 -21.23 -5.76
C HIS A 162 0.25 -21.28 -4.25
N SER A 163 1.43 -20.89 -3.79
CA SER A 163 1.78 -20.87 -2.35
C SER A 163 0.88 -19.93 -1.53
N MET A 164 0.48 -18.78 -2.10
CA MET A 164 -0.33 -17.78 -1.42
C MET A 164 -1.83 -18.11 -1.47
N GLN A 165 -2.28 -18.76 -2.55
CA GLN A 165 -3.67 -19.17 -2.72
C GLN A 165 -4.05 -20.33 -1.78
N GLN A 166 -3.14 -21.25 -1.50
CA GLN A 166 -3.39 -22.40 -0.62
C GLN A 166 -3.52 -22.05 0.87
N LYS A 167 -3.26 -20.79 1.27
CA LYS A 167 -3.07 -20.46 2.69
C LYS A 167 -4.35 -20.32 3.53
N GLU A 168 -5.55 -20.38 2.96
CA GLU A 168 -6.82 -20.50 3.68
C GLU A 168 -7.97 -20.64 2.67
N GLY A 169 -9.03 -21.39 2.99
CA GLY A 169 -10.38 -21.26 2.43
C GLY A 169 -10.66 -21.57 0.94
N SER A 170 -9.69 -21.50 0.03
CA SER A 170 -9.93 -21.61 -1.42
C SER A 170 -9.21 -22.79 -2.06
N GLU A 171 -9.93 -23.50 -2.94
CA GLU A 171 -9.37 -24.56 -3.77
C GLU A 171 -8.48 -23.99 -4.90
N TRP A 172 -7.34 -24.63 -5.16
CA TRP A 172 -6.50 -24.29 -6.31
C TRP A 172 -7.06 -24.94 -7.58
N LEU A 173 -7.37 -24.12 -8.59
CA LEU A 173 -7.76 -24.61 -9.90
C LEU A 173 -6.58 -24.51 -10.88
N PRO A 174 -6.29 -25.53 -11.72
CA PRO A 174 -5.17 -25.49 -12.66
C PRO A 174 -5.18 -24.26 -13.59
N GLU A 175 -6.35 -23.73 -13.92
CA GLU A 175 -6.48 -22.54 -14.76
C GLU A 175 -6.00 -21.25 -14.08
N MET A 176 -5.83 -21.22 -12.75
CA MET A 176 -5.32 -20.06 -12.01
C MET A 176 -3.87 -19.73 -12.37
N GLY A 177 -3.04 -20.74 -12.66
CA GLY A 177 -1.62 -20.56 -13.00
C GLY A 177 -1.36 -19.79 -14.31
N ASN A 178 -2.40 -19.64 -15.16
CA ASN A 178 -2.30 -19.01 -16.48
C ASN A 178 -2.98 -17.64 -16.57
N LEU A 179 -3.15 -16.94 -15.43
CA LEU A 179 -3.86 -15.67 -15.34
C LEU A 179 -2.96 -14.45 -15.12
N TYR A 180 -1.64 -14.64 -15.17
CA TYR A 180 -0.67 -13.55 -15.06
C TYR A 180 -0.98 -12.42 -16.05
N GLY A 181 -1.04 -11.19 -15.54
CA GLY A 181 -1.29 -9.97 -16.31
C GLY A 181 -2.73 -9.79 -16.80
N LYS A 182 -3.60 -10.79 -16.65
CA LYS A 182 -4.99 -10.69 -17.10
C LYS A 182 -5.82 -9.88 -16.12
N VAL A 183 -6.62 -8.96 -16.64
CA VAL A 183 -7.53 -8.13 -15.84
C VAL A 183 -8.85 -8.85 -15.64
N ALA A 184 -9.29 -8.91 -14.39
CA ALA A 184 -10.60 -9.39 -13.97
C ALA A 184 -11.37 -8.30 -13.21
N LYS A 185 -12.67 -8.53 -13.04
CA LYS A 185 -13.54 -7.70 -12.21
C LYS A 185 -13.93 -8.46 -10.94
N VAL A 186 -13.80 -7.83 -9.79
CA VAL A 186 -14.32 -8.35 -8.52
C VAL A 186 -15.85 -8.33 -8.58
N THR A 187 -16.48 -9.48 -8.47
CA THR A 187 -17.94 -9.66 -8.52
C THR A 187 -18.55 -10.00 -7.17
N GLY A 188 -17.75 -10.51 -6.24
CA GLY A 188 -18.17 -10.88 -4.89
C GLY A 188 -17.01 -10.86 -3.91
N ILE A 189 -17.36 -10.76 -2.63
CA ILE A 189 -16.45 -11.02 -1.52
C ILE A 189 -17.20 -11.93 -0.57
N ASP A 190 -16.65 -13.10 -0.26
CA ASP A 190 -17.31 -14.06 0.60
C ASP A 190 -17.22 -13.68 2.09
N SER A 191 -17.87 -14.46 2.96
CA SER A 191 -17.87 -14.22 4.41
C SER A 191 -16.47 -14.33 5.06
N SER A 192 -15.53 -14.97 4.37
CA SER A 192 -14.14 -15.14 4.81
C SER A 192 -13.21 -14.03 4.26
N GLY A 193 -13.75 -13.12 3.45
CA GLY A 193 -12.99 -12.03 2.82
C GLY A 193 -12.29 -12.40 1.52
N PHE A 194 -12.51 -13.60 0.97
CA PHE A 194 -11.97 -14.00 -0.32
C PHE A 194 -12.72 -13.30 -1.45
N ALA A 195 -11.98 -12.88 -2.47
CA ALA A 195 -12.52 -12.14 -3.59
C ALA A 195 -12.93 -13.10 -4.72
N GLU A 196 -14.19 -13.03 -5.14
CA GLU A 196 -14.68 -13.68 -6.34
C GLU A 196 -14.44 -12.74 -7.53
N VAL A 197 -13.73 -13.22 -8.55
CA VAL A 197 -13.39 -12.42 -9.73
C VAL A 197 -13.85 -13.09 -11.01
N THR A 198 -14.33 -12.29 -11.96
CA THR A 198 -14.74 -12.78 -13.29
C THR A 198 -13.88 -12.12 -14.37
N TYR A 199 -13.41 -12.94 -15.31
CA TYR A 199 -12.61 -12.47 -16.44
C TYR A 199 -13.53 -12.20 -17.65
N PRO A 200 -13.33 -11.12 -18.43
CA PRO A 200 -14.18 -10.78 -19.56
C PRO A 200 -14.31 -11.89 -20.63
N GLU A 201 -13.25 -12.69 -20.78
CA GLU A 201 -13.16 -13.77 -21.78
C GLU A 201 -13.82 -15.09 -21.34
N LYS A 202 -14.42 -15.15 -20.14
CA LYS A 202 -15.01 -16.38 -19.60
C LYS A 202 -16.47 -16.16 -19.17
N GLU A 203 -17.41 -16.86 -19.80
CA GLU A 203 -18.79 -17.06 -19.30
C GLU A 203 -18.86 -18.05 -18.11
N LYS A 204 -17.72 -18.43 -17.52
CA LYS A 204 -17.65 -19.41 -16.43
C LYS A 204 -17.95 -18.79 -15.08
N LYS A 205 -18.21 -19.66 -14.09
CA LYS A 205 -18.32 -19.30 -12.67
C LYS A 205 -17.11 -18.43 -12.24
N PRO A 206 -17.31 -17.45 -11.35
CA PRO A 206 -16.23 -16.66 -10.77
C PRO A 206 -15.14 -17.54 -10.14
N LEU A 207 -13.90 -17.08 -10.20
CA LEU A 207 -12.78 -17.70 -9.50
C LEU A 207 -12.60 -16.99 -8.17
N THR A 208 -12.44 -17.77 -7.10
CA THR A 208 -12.21 -17.25 -5.75
C THR A 208 -10.71 -17.14 -5.50
N PHE A 209 -10.25 -15.97 -5.05
CA PHE A 209 -8.86 -15.68 -4.76
C PHE A 209 -8.68 -15.17 -3.34
N ASN A 210 -7.54 -15.51 -2.73
CA ASN A 210 -7.06 -14.78 -1.56
C ASN A 210 -6.88 -13.30 -1.99
N PRO A 211 -7.44 -12.31 -1.27
CA PRO A 211 -7.33 -10.91 -1.66
C PRO A 211 -5.88 -10.44 -1.79
N ASP A 212 -4.94 -11.04 -1.05
CA ASP A 212 -3.51 -10.68 -1.07
C ASP A 212 -2.80 -11.07 -2.38
N VAL A 213 -3.37 -11.96 -3.19
CA VAL A 213 -2.81 -12.31 -4.51
C VAL A 213 -3.28 -11.38 -5.63
N LEU A 214 -4.26 -10.51 -5.35
CA LEU A 214 -4.88 -9.63 -6.32
C LEU A 214 -4.33 -8.21 -6.22
N ASN A 215 -3.99 -7.63 -7.35
CA ASN A 215 -3.56 -6.24 -7.46
C ASN A 215 -4.67 -5.40 -8.06
N LYS A 216 -5.08 -4.34 -7.39
CA LYS A 216 -6.11 -3.42 -7.89
C LYS A 216 -5.57 -2.60 -9.08
N VAL A 217 -6.28 -2.68 -10.20
CA VAL A 217 -5.98 -1.94 -11.43
C VAL A 217 -6.79 -0.65 -11.43
N TRP A 218 -6.11 0.49 -11.42
CA TRP A 218 -6.75 1.80 -11.52
C TRP A 218 -6.83 2.22 -12.99
N SER A 219 -7.94 2.85 -13.40
CA SER A 219 -8.23 3.20 -14.81
C SER A 219 -7.15 4.05 -15.50
N GLU A 220 -6.33 4.77 -14.74
CA GLU A 220 -5.22 5.57 -15.27
C GLU A 220 -4.01 4.72 -15.69
N VAL A 221 -3.93 3.46 -15.24
CA VAL A 221 -2.81 2.53 -15.46
C VAL A 221 -2.97 1.72 -16.75
N LEU A 222 -4.18 1.65 -17.33
CA LEU A 222 -4.44 0.93 -18.60
C LEU A 222 -3.61 1.44 -19.80
N ARG A 223 -2.96 2.62 -19.68
CA ARG A 223 -2.10 3.17 -20.72
C ARG A 223 -0.70 2.54 -20.80
N HIS A 224 -0.24 1.79 -19.80
CA HIS A 224 1.13 1.22 -19.76
C HIS A 224 1.22 -0.29 -19.95
N PHE A 225 0.09 -1.00 -20.03
CA PHE A 225 0.05 -2.47 -20.17
C PHE A 225 -0.31 -2.94 -21.60
N LEU A 226 -0.40 -2.02 -22.56
CA LEU A 226 -0.46 -2.34 -24.00
C LEU A 226 0.88 -1.98 -24.64
N LEU A 227 1.85 -2.90 -24.53
CA LEU A 227 2.98 -3.07 -25.44
C LEU A 227 3.19 -4.57 -25.65
#